data_AF-A0A1M6M3S1-F1
#
_entry.id   AF-A0A1M6M3S1-F1
#
_cell.length_a   1.000
_cell.length_b   1.000
_cell.length_c   1.000
_cell.angle_alpha   90.00
_cell.angle_beta   90.00
_cell.angle_gamma   90.00
#
_symmetry.space_group_name_H-M   'P 1'
#
loop_
_entity.id
_entity.type
_entity.pdbx_description
1 polymer ?
#
loop_
_entity_poly.entity_id
_entity_poly.type
_entity_poly.pdbx_seq_one_letter_code
_entity_poly.pdbx_strand_id
1 'polypeptide(L)'
;MKTNILRFIVFISILLVVASFFNSCKIQLRDDRNVLPSLPRPIAKGKVLITSAGQSTDTYIVKDIANKLMIHNFFMPQAREVDLEGINTVVFVVGYSPIGENLHDLGYNQEVKRIKNLIKILRKKKITIITVFIGNRKEANKKTDKLLNLTCKYANYVISTKNNNNNQYLLNLAKLYNFKLTLVEDVTGLSEPFASAFR
;
A
#
# COMPACT_ATOMS: atom_id res chain seq x y z
N MET A 1 -30.92 4.49 -57.29
CA MET A 1 -30.31 3.39 -56.50
C MET A 1 -28.91 3.70 -55.94
N LYS A 2 -27.97 4.28 -56.70
CA LYS A 2 -26.59 4.53 -56.22
C LYS A 2 -26.46 5.48 -55.01
N THR A 3 -27.31 6.50 -54.90
CA THR A 3 -27.28 7.49 -53.80
C THR A 3 -27.72 6.94 -52.45
N ASN A 4 -28.62 5.96 -52.42
CA ASN A 4 -29.07 5.34 -51.16
C ASN A 4 -28.02 4.37 -50.60
N ILE A 5 -27.28 3.69 -51.49
CA ILE A 5 -26.17 2.80 -51.12
C ILE A 5 -25.01 3.61 -50.50
N LEU A 6 -24.68 4.77 -51.09
CA LEU A 6 -23.63 5.64 -50.57
C LEU A 6 -23.98 6.18 -49.16
N ARG A 7 -25.23 6.59 -48.93
CA ARG A 7 -25.70 7.05 -47.61
C ARG A 7 -25.64 5.94 -46.55
N PHE A 8 -25.94 4.70 -46.94
CA PHE A 8 -25.88 3.54 -46.05
C PHE A 8 -24.45 3.20 -45.63
N ILE A 9 -23.48 3.27 -46.56
CA ILE A 9 -22.07 3.04 -46.27
C ILE A 9 -21.51 4.09 -45.31
N VAL A 10 -21.87 5.37 -45.50
CA VAL A 10 -21.45 6.46 -44.59
C VAL A 10 -22.06 6.30 -43.20
N PHE A 11 -23.30 5.82 -43.10
CA PHE A 11 -23.93 5.56 -41.81
C PHE A 11 -23.23 4.42 -41.04
N ILE A 12 -22.86 3.34 -41.74
CA ILE A 12 -22.11 2.22 -41.13
C ILE A 12 -20.72 2.64 -40.68
N SER A 13 -20.01 3.45 -41.46
CA SER A 13 -18.67 3.93 -41.07
C SER A 13 -18.72 4.84 -39.85
N ILE A 14 -19.73 5.72 -39.75
CA ILE A 14 -19.98 6.53 -38.54
C ILE A 14 -20.29 5.63 -37.35
N LEU A 15 -21.14 4.61 -37.52
CA LEU A 15 -21.49 3.67 -36.46
C LEU A 15 -20.25 2.91 -35.94
N LEU A 16 -19.35 2.50 -36.84
CA LEU A 16 -18.09 1.83 -36.49
C LEU A 16 -17.13 2.76 -35.74
N VAL A 17 -17.01 4.03 -36.16
CA VAL A 17 -16.18 5.02 -35.46
C VAL A 17 -16.73 5.31 -34.07
N VAL A 18 -18.05 5.45 -33.94
CA VAL A 18 -18.73 5.64 -32.65
C VAL A 18 -18.55 4.42 -31.74
N ALA A 19 -18.71 3.20 -32.27
CA ALA A 19 -18.47 1.97 -31.51
C ALA A 19 -17.01 1.85 -31.04
N SER A 20 -16.06 2.29 -31.88
CA SER A 20 -14.63 2.34 -31.53
C SER A 20 -14.37 3.35 -30.40
N PHE A 21 -15.02 4.51 -30.43
CA PHE A 21 -14.97 5.51 -29.36
C PHE A 21 -15.57 4.99 -28.04
N PHE A 22 -16.68 4.25 -28.09
CA PHE A 22 -17.28 3.62 -26.90
C PHE A 22 -16.39 2.52 -26.32
N ASN A 23 -15.67 1.75 -27.16
CA ASN A 23 -14.68 0.77 -26.69
C ASN A 23 -13.48 1.44 -26.00
N SER A 24 -12.99 2.57 -26.55
CA SER A 24 -11.95 3.37 -25.89
C SER A 24 -12.42 3.96 -24.55
N CYS A 25 -13.72 4.27 -24.42
CA CYS A 25 -14.29 4.85 -23.19
C CYS A 25 -14.51 3.81 -22.07
N LYS A 26 -14.73 2.53 -22.39
CA LYS A 26 -14.90 1.46 -21.40
C LYS A 26 -13.62 1.09 -20.62
N ILE A 27 -12.45 1.58 -21.01
CA ILE A 27 -11.16 1.21 -20.42
C ILE A 27 -10.85 1.97 -19.11
N GLN A 28 -11.65 2.97 -18.71
CA GLN A 28 -11.34 3.82 -17.55
C GLN A 28 -12.34 3.82 -16.39
N LEU A 29 -13.36 2.95 -16.39
CA LEU A 29 -14.10 2.65 -15.16
C LEU A 29 -13.36 1.57 -14.38
N ARG A 30 -12.20 1.93 -13.83
CA ARG A 30 -11.46 1.10 -12.89
C ARG A 30 -12.33 0.90 -11.64
N ASP A 31 -12.86 -0.30 -11.45
CA ASP A 31 -13.45 -0.77 -10.19
C ASP A 31 -12.35 -0.80 -9.10
N ASP A 32 -12.06 0.37 -8.56
CA ASP A 32 -11.07 0.61 -7.52
C ASP A 32 -11.80 0.87 -6.19
N ARG A 33 -12.83 0.06 -5.85
CA ARG A 33 -13.55 0.07 -4.54
C ARG A 33 -12.64 0.01 -3.30
N ASN A 34 -11.39 -0.38 -3.51
CA ASN A 34 -10.38 -0.49 -2.48
C ASN A 34 -9.47 0.73 -2.39
N VAL A 35 -9.49 1.64 -3.37
CA VAL A 35 -8.72 2.88 -3.34
C VAL A 35 -9.54 4.00 -2.72
N LEU A 36 -8.99 4.66 -1.72
CA LEU A 36 -9.62 5.79 -1.02
C LEU A 36 -8.59 6.93 -0.90
N PRO A 37 -9.01 8.20 -0.94
CA PRO A 37 -8.11 9.32 -0.63
C PRO A 37 -7.64 9.29 0.84
N SER A 38 -8.52 8.87 1.73
CA SER A 38 -8.28 8.65 3.17
C SER A 38 -9.38 7.73 3.71
N LEU A 39 -9.21 7.19 4.92
CA LEU A 39 -10.25 6.35 5.53
C LEU A 39 -11.42 7.21 6.02
N PRO A 40 -12.68 6.80 5.74
CA PRO A 40 -13.85 7.56 6.19
C PRO A 40 -14.13 7.44 7.69
N ARG A 41 -13.51 6.46 8.36
CA ARG A 41 -13.62 6.20 9.80
C ARG A 41 -12.30 5.61 10.32
N PRO A 42 -11.90 5.95 11.55
CA PRO A 42 -10.70 5.41 12.15
C PRO A 42 -10.82 3.91 12.42
N ILE A 43 -9.74 3.19 12.14
CA ILE A 43 -9.62 1.73 12.32
C ILE A 43 -8.56 1.35 13.37
N ALA A 44 -7.65 2.28 13.68
CA ALA A 44 -6.57 2.14 14.62
C ALA A 44 -6.93 2.83 15.93
N LYS A 45 -6.42 2.28 17.04
CA LYS A 45 -6.66 2.78 18.39
C LYS A 45 -5.38 2.69 19.19
N GLY A 46 -5.23 3.55 20.20
CA GLY A 46 -4.20 3.41 21.23
C GLY A 46 -2.77 3.67 20.77
N LYS A 47 -1.82 3.02 21.44
CA LYS A 47 -0.37 3.16 21.19
C LYS A 47 0.02 2.38 19.93
N VAL A 48 0.59 3.06 18.94
CA VAL A 48 1.05 2.44 17.70
C VAL A 48 2.50 1.98 17.82
N LEU A 49 2.82 0.76 17.41
CA LEU A 49 4.20 0.34 17.23
C LEU A 49 4.58 0.50 15.76
N ILE A 50 5.67 1.24 15.50
CA ILE A 50 6.21 1.45 14.16
C ILE A 50 7.46 0.58 14.02
N THR A 51 7.44 -0.37 13.09
CA THR A 51 8.57 -1.28 12.81
C THR A 51 8.91 -1.27 11.32
N SER A 52 10.18 -1.54 11.02
CA SER A 52 10.61 -1.80 9.64
C SER A 52 10.16 -3.18 9.19
N ALA A 53 9.92 -3.33 7.89
CA ALA A 53 9.87 -4.59 7.19
C ALA A 53 10.79 -4.50 5.97
N GLY A 54 12.03 -4.96 6.13
CA GLY A 54 13.11 -4.85 5.15
C GLY A 54 14.25 -3.91 5.55
N GLN A 55 14.19 -3.33 6.76
CA GLN A 55 15.26 -2.50 7.33
C GLN A 55 15.47 -1.18 6.59
N SER A 56 14.42 -0.63 5.96
CA SER A 56 14.43 0.72 5.38
C SER A 56 14.43 1.81 6.46
N THR A 57 15.17 2.88 6.16
CA THR A 57 15.20 4.15 6.91
C THR A 57 13.92 4.96 6.77
N ASP A 58 13.03 4.62 5.83
CA ASP A 58 11.71 5.26 5.68
C ASP A 58 10.86 5.14 6.95
N THR A 59 11.19 4.21 7.84
CA THR A 59 10.62 4.10 9.18
C THR A 59 10.70 5.41 9.97
N TYR A 60 11.81 6.16 9.85
CA TYR A 60 11.98 7.44 10.53
C TYR A 60 11.02 8.51 10.00
N ILE A 61 10.74 8.51 8.69
CA ILE A 61 9.76 9.42 8.08
C ILE A 61 8.38 9.18 8.69
N VAL A 62 7.96 7.92 8.79
CA VAL A 62 6.65 7.56 9.36
C VAL A 62 6.57 7.87 10.85
N LYS A 63 7.66 7.68 11.60
CA LYS A 63 7.77 8.11 13.00
C LYS A 63 7.57 9.63 13.13
N ASP A 64 8.25 10.41 12.29
CA ASP A 64 8.16 11.87 12.36
C ASP A 64 6.76 12.38 11.99
N ILE A 65 6.10 11.74 11.03
CA ILE A 65 4.68 11.97 10.71
C ILE A 65 3.80 11.66 11.92
N ALA A 66 3.97 10.50 12.55
CA ALA A 66 3.21 10.12 13.74
C ALA A 66 3.40 11.13 14.89
N ASN A 67 4.63 11.56 15.13
CA ASN A 67 4.96 12.58 16.14
C ASN A 67 4.31 13.93 15.83
N LYS A 68 4.41 14.40 14.59
CA LYS A 68 3.78 15.65 14.14
C LYS A 68 2.26 15.63 14.30
N LEU A 69 1.65 14.47 14.12
CA LEU A 69 0.22 14.24 14.29
C LEU A 69 -0.19 14.00 15.75
N MET A 70 0.77 14.04 16.69
CA MET A 70 0.60 13.74 18.11
C MET A 70 0.03 12.33 18.37
N ILE A 71 0.35 11.37 17.50
CA ILE A 71 -0.02 9.97 17.66
C ILE A 71 1.04 9.30 18.55
N HIS A 72 0.62 8.83 19.73
CA HIS A 72 1.49 8.13 20.65
C HIS A 72 2.05 6.86 20.00
N ASN A 73 3.37 6.81 19.82
CA ASN A 73 4.04 5.72 19.11
C ASN A 73 5.24 5.16 19.88
N PHE A 74 5.43 3.85 19.74
CA PHE A 74 6.67 3.15 20.05
C PHE A 74 7.44 2.94 18.76
N PHE A 75 8.57 3.63 18.64
CA PHE A 75 9.45 3.48 17.49
C PHE A 75 10.44 2.33 17.73
N MET A 76 10.16 1.18 17.11
CA MET A 76 10.94 -0.04 17.27
C MET A 76 11.21 -0.68 15.90
N PRO A 77 12.19 -0.16 15.12
CA PRO A 77 12.47 -0.64 13.76
C PRO A 77 12.72 -2.15 13.66
N GLN A 78 13.26 -2.75 14.73
CA GLN A 78 13.59 -4.17 14.86
C GLN A 78 12.67 -4.90 15.85
N ALA A 79 11.41 -4.50 15.92
CA ALA A 79 10.45 -5.08 16.88
C ALA A 79 10.39 -6.60 16.81
N ARG A 80 10.20 -7.20 17.98
CA ARG A 80 10.09 -8.63 18.25
C ARG A 80 8.75 -8.92 18.93
N GLU A 81 8.48 -10.19 19.15
CA GLU A 81 7.22 -10.68 19.70
C GLU A 81 6.91 -10.09 21.09
N VAL A 82 7.95 -9.88 21.90
CA VAL A 82 7.88 -9.28 23.24
C VAL A 82 7.41 -7.82 23.22
N ASP A 83 7.71 -7.10 22.14
CA ASP A 83 7.38 -5.68 21.99
C ASP A 83 5.90 -5.45 21.66
N LEU A 84 5.15 -6.52 21.40
CA LEU A 84 3.71 -6.46 21.07
C LEU A 84 2.82 -6.41 22.31
N GLU A 85 3.38 -6.35 23.52
CA GLU A 85 2.62 -6.22 24.76
C GLU A 85 1.97 -4.83 24.86
N GLY A 86 0.66 -4.81 25.13
CA GLY A 86 -0.10 -3.55 25.22
C GLY A 86 -0.25 -2.78 23.90
N ILE A 87 0.15 -3.35 22.76
CA ILE A 87 0.04 -2.71 21.43
C ILE A 87 -1.31 -3.06 20.79
N ASN A 88 -1.99 -2.04 20.26
CA ASN A 88 -3.27 -2.18 19.58
C ASN A 88 -3.19 -1.96 18.07
N THR A 89 -2.13 -1.32 17.57
CA THR A 89 -1.88 -1.10 16.15
C THR A 89 -0.40 -1.26 15.85
N VAL A 90 -0.07 -1.97 14.77
CA VAL A 90 1.29 -2.05 14.24
C VAL A 90 1.33 -1.46 12.84
N VAL A 91 2.31 -0.59 12.62
CA VAL A 91 2.65 -0.04 11.31
C VAL A 91 3.92 -0.73 10.81
N PHE A 92 3.80 -1.47 9.73
CA PHE A 92 4.95 -1.97 8.97
C PHE A 92 5.33 -0.93 7.91
N VAL A 93 6.52 -0.37 8.03
CA VAL A 93 7.10 0.45 6.97
C VAL A 93 7.97 -0.45 6.10
N VAL A 94 7.54 -0.67 4.87
CA VAL A 94 8.12 -1.69 4.00
C VAL A 94 9.18 -1.08 3.11
N GLY A 95 10.32 -1.74 3.00
CA GLY A 95 11.37 -1.38 2.07
C GLY A 95 12.63 -2.16 2.41
N TYR A 96 13.15 -2.93 1.46
CA TYR A 96 14.42 -3.64 1.64
C TYR A 96 15.61 -2.70 1.45
N SER A 97 16.49 -2.63 2.45
CA SER A 97 17.75 -1.90 2.42
C SER A 97 18.95 -2.85 2.59
N PRO A 98 19.85 -2.97 1.59
CA PRO A 98 21.11 -3.70 1.74
C PRO A 98 22.01 -3.11 2.83
N ILE A 99 22.01 -1.78 2.97
CA ILE A 99 22.78 -1.08 4.00
C ILE A 99 22.21 -1.43 5.39
N GLY A 100 20.89 -1.45 5.53
CA GLY A 100 20.23 -1.87 6.77
C GLY A 100 20.60 -3.31 7.14
N GLU A 101 20.50 -4.23 6.17
CA GLU A 101 20.87 -5.66 6.35
C GLU A 101 22.30 -5.81 6.86
N ASN A 102 23.24 -5.04 6.31
CA ASN A 102 24.65 -5.07 6.73
C ASN A 102 24.90 -4.47 8.12
N LEU A 103 24.04 -3.56 8.60
CA LEU A 103 24.21 -2.86 9.88
C LEU A 103 23.60 -3.60 11.06
N HIS A 104 22.57 -4.41 10.83
CA HIS A 104 21.78 -5.04 11.90
C HIS A 104 22.06 -6.53 12.09
N ASP A 105 23.07 -7.08 11.39
CA ASP A 105 23.44 -8.51 11.37
C ASP A 105 22.23 -9.46 11.19
N LEU A 106 21.17 -8.95 10.57
CA LEU A 106 19.92 -9.66 10.34
C LEU A 106 19.74 -9.84 8.85
N GLY A 107 20.09 -11.03 8.36
CA GLY A 107 19.96 -11.36 6.95
C GLY A 107 18.51 -11.33 6.46
N TYR A 108 18.30 -11.13 5.17
CA TYR A 108 16.99 -10.98 4.55
C TYR A 108 16.03 -12.14 4.86
N ASN A 109 16.53 -13.38 4.89
CA ASN A 109 15.69 -14.53 5.23
C ASN A 109 15.26 -14.53 6.70
N GLN A 110 16.12 -14.06 7.60
CA GLN A 110 15.79 -13.89 9.02
C GLN A 110 14.77 -12.76 9.18
N GLU A 111 14.93 -11.67 8.43
CA GLU A 111 13.97 -10.56 8.39
C GLU A 111 12.58 -11.04 7.93
N VAL A 112 12.51 -11.81 6.84
CA VAL A 112 11.24 -12.41 6.39
C VAL A 112 10.62 -13.30 7.47
N LYS A 113 11.43 -14.06 8.23
CA LYS A 113 10.95 -14.88 9.35
C LYS A 113 10.42 -14.02 10.50
N ARG A 114 11.12 -12.94 10.86
CA ARG A 114 10.69 -11.96 11.87
C ARG A 114 9.33 -11.37 11.53
N ILE A 115 9.16 -10.87 10.30
CA ILE A 115 7.89 -10.29 9.86
C ILE A 115 6.76 -11.33 9.86
N LYS A 116 7.02 -12.56 9.39
CA LYS A 116 6.03 -13.65 9.46
C LYS A 116 5.57 -13.95 10.88
N ASN A 117 6.51 -14.02 11.83
CA ASN A 117 6.22 -14.28 13.24
C ASN A 117 5.38 -13.16 13.85
N LEU A 118 5.77 -11.90 13.63
CA LEU A 118 4.99 -10.75 14.09
C LEU A 118 3.56 -10.82 13.54
N ILE A 119 3.38 -10.94 12.22
CA ILE A 119 2.05 -11.03 11.60
C ILE A 119 1.21 -12.17 12.17
N LYS A 120 1.81 -13.35 12.42
CA LYS A 120 1.11 -14.48 13.05
C LYS A 120 0.52 -14.10 14.41
N ILE A 121 1.27 -13.40 15.24
CA ILE A 121 0.81 -12.93 16.55
C ILE A 121 -0.24 -11.82 16.41
N LEU A 122 0.01 -10.83 15.55
CA LEU A 122 -0.92 -9.72 15.30
C LEU A 122 -2.30 -10.24 14.88
N ARG A 123 -2.34 -11.24 13.99
CA ARG A 123 -3.58 -11.89 13.58
C ARG A 123 -4.26 -12.63 14.72
N LYS A 124 -3.51 -13.39 15.52
CA LYS A 124 -4.06 -14.12 16.69
C LYS A 124 -4.69 -13.15 17.71
N LYS A 125 -4.05 -12.01 17.93
CA LYS A 125 -4.49 -10.97 18.87
C LYS A 125 -5.47 -9.96 18.27
N LYS A 126 -5.81 -10.08 16.98
CA LYS A 126 -6.65 -9.11 16.23
C LYS A 126 -6.14 -7.66 16.34
N ILE A 127 -4.82 -7.49 16.34
CA ILE A 127 -4.17 -6.17 16.32
C ILE A 127 -4.28 -5.58 14.90
N THR A 128 -4.60 -4.30 14.81
CA THR A 128 -4.71 -3.59 13.51
C THR A 128 -3.34 -3.52 12.84
N ILE A 129 -3.29 -3.90 11.56
CA ILE A 129 -2.09 -3.88 10.73
C ILE A 129 -2.22 -2.78 9.68
N ILE A 130 -1.31 -1.80 9.71
CA ILE A 130 -1.17 -0.80 8.66
C ILE A 130 0.15 -1.05 7.93
N THR A 131 0.13 -1.06 6.60
CA THR A 131 1.35 -1.12 5.79
C THR A 131 1.60 0.23 5.16
N VAL A 132 2.80 0.78 5.34
CA VAL A 132 3.24 2.01 4.68
C VAL A 132 4.38 1.68 3.74
N PHE A 133 4.29 2.14 2.49
CA PHE A 133 5.35 1.99 1.51
C PHE A 133 5.74 3.36 0.94
N ILE A 134 7.00 3.75 1.12
CA ILE A 134 7.54 5.00 0.62
C ILE A 134 8.62 4.65 -0.39
N GLY A 135 8.60 5.30 -1.56
CA GLY A 135 9.66 5.14 -2.57
C GLY A 135 9.20 4.40 -3.82
N ASN A 136 10.15 3.93 -4.62
CA ASN A 136 9.90 3.36 -5.95
C ASN A 136 10.32 1.88 -5.99
N ARG A 137 9.45 1.02 -6.54
CA ARG A 137 9.81 -0.32 -6.98
C ARG A 137 10.69 -0.21 -8.23
N LYS A 138 12.00 -0.03 -8.02
CA LYS A 138 12.98 -0.33 -9.06
C LYS A 138 12.89 -1.82 -9.38
N GLU A 139 12.94 -2.20 -10.65
CA GLU A 139 12.79 -3.58 -11.13
C GLU A 139 13.73 -4.59 -10.45
N ALA A 140 14.84 -4.12 -9.88
CA ALA A 140 15.81 -4.93 -9.13
C ALA A 140 15.38 -5.32 -7.69
N ASN A 141 14.29 -4.77 -7.12
CA ASN A 141 13.98 -4.97 -5.70
C ASN A 141 12.89 -6.03 -5.43
N LYS A 142 13.08 -7.26 -5.94
CA LYS A 142 12.22 -8.42 -5.63
C LYS A 142 12.09 -8.71 -4.13
N LYS A 143 13.07 -8.27 -3.33
CA LYS A 143 13.05 -8.41 -1.86
C LYS A 143 11.95 -7.53 -1.24
N THR A 144 11.86 -6.26 -1.64
CA THR A 144 10.74 -5.38 -1.25
C THR A 144 9.40 -5.94 -1.66
N ASP A 145 9.27 -6.47 -2.88
CA ASP A 145 8.01 -7.05 -3.36
C ASP A 145 7.51 -8.20 -2.50
N LYS A 146 8.42 -9.09 -2.10
CA LYS A 146 8.09 -10.21 -1.22
C LYS A 146 7.64 -9.73 0.15
N LEU A 147 8.26 -8.67 0.67
CA LEU A 147 7.87 -8.06 1.95
C LEU A 147 6.52 -7.36 1.84
N LEU A 148 6.27 -6.60 0.76
CA LEU A 148 4.97 -5.97 0.49
C LEU A 148 3.87 -7.02 0.38
N ASN A 149 4.08 -8.08 -0.40
CA ASN A 149 3.11 -9.16 -0.51
C ASN A 149 2.81 -9.80 0.85
N LEU A 150 3.84 -9.97 1.69
CA LEU A 150 3.71 -10.56 3.01
C LEU A 150 2.91 -9.67 3.97
N THR A 151 3.19 -8.36 4.02
CA THR A 151 2.51 -7.43 4.93
C THR A 151 1.11 -7.07 4.43
N CYS A 152 0.94 -6.79 3.13
CA CYS A 152 -0.34 -6.43 2.54
C CYS A 152 -1.38 -7.55 2.61
N LYS A 153 -0.97 -8.82 2.58
CA LYS A 153 -1.87 -9.98 2.69
C LYS A 153 -2.78 -9.94 3.92
N TYR A 154 -2.32 -9.29 5.00
CA TYR A 154 -3.04 -9.22 6.26
C TYR A 154 -3.24 -7.78 6.74
N ALA A 155 -2.95 -6.79 5.89
CA ALA A 155 -3.11 -5.39 6.22
C ALA A 155 -4.60 -5.03 6.26
N ASN A 156 -4.99 -4.24 7.24
CA ASN A 156 -6.29 -3.59 7.28
C ASN A 156 -6.31 -2.34 6.38
N TYR A 157 -5.15 -1.65 6.29
CA TYR A 157 -4.99 -0.45 5.49
C TYR A 157 -3.56 -0.34 4.95
N VAL A 158 -3.44 0.14 3.72
CA VAL A 158 -2.17 0.35 3.03
C VAL A 158 -2.09 1.78 2.55
N ILE A 159 -0.99 2.45 2.85
CA ILE A 159 -0.70 3.81 2.40
C ILE A 159 0.60 3.77 1.59
N SER A 160 0.62 4.36 0.41
CA SER A 160 1.82 4.41 -0.41
C SER A 160 1.95 5.73 -1.16
N THR A 161 3.18 6.15 -1.41
CA THR A 161 3.46 7.19 -2.42
C THR A 161 3.19 6.66 -3.83
N LYS A 162 2.64 7.51 -4.69
CA LYS A 162 2.34 7.19 -6.09
C LYS A 162 3.63 7.00 -6.86
N ASN A 163 3.65 5.95 -7.64
CA ASN A 163 4.65 5.71 -8.67
C ASN A 163 4.06 4.72 -9.67
N ASN A 164 4.24 4.94 -10.98
CA ASN A 164 3.64 4.10 -12.01
C ASN A 164 3.87 2.59 -11.78
N ASN A 165 5.07 2.18 -11.35
CA ASN A 165 5.41 0.77 -11.08
C ASN A 165 4.80 0.23 -9.77
N ASN A 166 4.62 1.11 -8.77
CA ASN A 166 4.03 0.74 -7.49
C ASN A 166 2.51 0.62 -7.58
N ASN A 167 1.89 1.58 -8.27
CA ASN A 167 0.46 1.75 -8.32
C ASN A 167 -0.20 0.48 -8.86
N GLN A 168 0.24 -0.01 -10.02
CA GLN A 168 -0.35 -1.21 -10.60
C GLN A 168 -0.20 -2.44 -9.71
N TYR A 169 0.96 -2.59 -9.05
CA TYR A 169 1.22 -3.72 -8.18
C TYR A 169 0.38 -3.67 -6.89
N LEU A 170 0.33 -2.52 -6.23
CA LEU A 170 -0.47 -2.34 -5.02
C LEU A 170 -1.97 -2.44 -5.32
N LEU A 171 -2.44 -1.94 -6.47
CA LEU A 171 -3.82 -2.14 -6.93
C LEU A 171 -4.14 -3.63 -7.11
N ASN A 172 -3.23 -4.40 -7.71
CA ASN A 172 -3.41 -5.85 -7.87
C ASN A 172 -3.44 -6.55 -6.50
N LEU A 173 -2.56 -6.20 -5.58
CA LEU A 173 -2.57 -6.73 -4.21
C LEU A 173 -3.85 -6.33 -3.46
N ALA A 174 -4.33 -5.09 -3.63
CA ALA A 174 -5.55 -4.60 -3.00
C ALA A 174 -6.77 -5.38 -3.47
N LYS A 175 -6.82 -5.77 -4.74
CA LYS A 175 -7.86 -6.65 -5.29
C LYS A 175 -7.72 -8.09 -4.76
N LEU A 176 -6.49 -8.61 -4.74
CA LEU A 176 -6.19 -9.98 -4.32
C LEU A 176 -6.50 -10.23 -2.84
N TYR A 177 -6.19 -9.26 -1.97
CA TYR A 177 -6.29 -9.40 -0.51
C TYR A 177 -7.40 -8.55 0.12
N ASN A 178 -8.12 -7.77 -0.70
CA ASN A 178 -9.27 -6.96 -0.29
C ASN A 178 -9.01 -5.96 0.86
N PHE A 179 -7.83 -5.33 0.86
CA PHE A 179 -7.50 -4.25 1.80
C PHE A 179 -7.84 -2.88 1.23
N LYS A 180 -7.98 -1.87 2.11
CA LYS A 180 -8.09 -0.47 1.69
C LYS A 180 -6.72 0.12 1.39
N LEU A 181 -6.62 0.85 0.28
CA LEU A 181 -5.40 1.42 -0.27
C LEU A 181 -5.57 2.93 -0.41
N THR A 182 -4.59 3.70 0.02
CA THR A 182 -4.46 5.11 -0.34
C THR A 182 -3.14 5.35 -1.05
N LEU A 183 -3.21 6.06 -2.17
CA LEU A 183 -2.05 6.47 -2.95
C LEU A 183 -1.94 7.99 -2.89
N VAL A 184 -0.84 8.49 -2.33
CA VAL A 184 -0.55 9.93 -2.18
C VAL A 184 0.53 10.37 -3.15
N GLU A 185 0.56 11.64 -3.56
CA GLU A 185 1.57 12.10 -4.53
C GLU A 185 3.00 11.97 -3.99
N ASP A 186 3.23 12.34 -2.73
CA ASP A 186 4.56 12.37 -2.13
C ASP A 186 4.51 12.09 -0.62
N VAL A 187 5.67 12.20 0.02
CA VAL A 187 5.83 11.96 1.46
C VAL A 187 4.98 12.91 2.31
N THR A 188 4.79 14.15 1.88
CA THR A 188 4.00 15.15 2.63
C THR A 188 2.53 14.73 2.69
N GLY A 189 2.02 14.17 1.59
CA GLY A 189 0.67 13.66 1.47
C GLY A 189 0.35 12.47 2.37
N LEU A 190 1.35 11.79 2.96
CA LEU A 190 1.13 10.64 3.86
C LEU A 190 0.41 11.03 5.16
N SER A 191 0.52 12.30 5.58
CA SER A 191 0.01 12.76 6.88
C SER A 191 -1.50 12.59 7.01
N GLU A 192 -2.26 12.96 5.99
CA GLU A 192 -3.72 12.89 5.98
C GLU A 192 -4.26 11.44 6.09
N PRO A 193 -3.88 10.50 5.21
CA PRO A 193 -4.33 9.12 5.34
C PRO A 193 -3.82 8.46 6.62
N PHE A 194 -2.60 8.78 7.06
CA PHE A 194 -2.10 8.25 8.32
C PHE A 194 -2.95 8.75 9.51
N ALA A 195 -3.30 10.04 9.55
CA ALA A 195 -4.20 10.59 10.56
C ALA A 195 -5.58 9.93 10.53
N SER A 196 -6.16 9.75 9.33
CA SER A 196 -7.49 9.15 9.14
C SER A 196 -7.61 7.72 9.68
N ALA A 197 -6.50 7.00 9.81
CA ALA A 197 -6.49 5.68 10.43
C ALA A 197 -6.81 5.75 11.93
N PHE A 198 -6.52 6.87 12.60
CA PHE A 198 -6.65 7.04 14.05
C PHE A 198 -7.76 8.02 14.47
N ARG A 199 -8.12 9.01 13.64
CA ARG A 199 -9.14 10.01 13.94
C ARG A 199 -9.79 10.59 12.69
#